data_AF-X1QPA5-F1
#
_entry.id   AF-X1QPA5-F1
#
_cell.length_a   1.000
_cell.length_b   1.000
_cell.length_c   1.000
_cell.angle_alpha   90.00
_cell.angle_beta   90.00
_cell.angle_gamma   90.00
#
_symmetry.space_group_name_H-M   'P 1'
#
loop_
_entity.id
_entity.type
_entity.pdbx_description
1 polymer ?
#
loop_
_entity_poly.entity_id
_entity_poly.type
_entity_poly.pdbx_seq_one_letter_code
_entity_poly.pdbx_strand_id
1 'polypeptide(L)'
;MKRLFGTDDPEQAVRQIVSDVQKRGDAALLDLTLKIDGVKLTSLEIDKRQIASAYREVDKELVSALKLAAERIGSFHNAQKKNIWHEVTGTDSGQLIRPLERIGIYVPGGTASYPSTVLMTAIPARIAGVKG
;
A
#
# COMPACT_ATOMS: atom_id res chain seq x y z
N MET A 1 8.69 -22.82 -7.40
CA MET A 1 7.30 -22.97 -6.93
C MET A 1 7.04 -24.37 -6.39
N LYS A 2 7.25 -25.43 -7.20
CA LYS A 2 7.15 -26.84 -6.76
C LYS A 2 7.79 -27.17 -5.42
N ARG A 3 9.03 -26.70 -5.21
CA ARG A 3 9.81 -26.98 -3.99
C ARG A 3 9.18 -26.40 -2.72
N LEU A 4 8.44 -25.30 -2.83
CA LEU A 4 7.87 -24.59 -1.69
C LEU A 4 6.40 -24.95 -1.45
N PHE A 5 5.62 -25.13 -2.52
CA PHE A 5 4.17 -25.31 -2.45
C PHE A 5 3.67 -26.65 -3.01
N GLY A 6 4.59 -27.55 -3.40
CA GLY A 6 4.25 -28.87 -3.96
C GLY A 6 3.61 -28.84 -5.35
N THR A 7 3.47 -27.66 -5.95
CA THR A 7 2.84 -27.45 -7.26
C THR A 7 3.58 -26.41 -8.09
N ASP A 8 3.48 -26.55 -9.41
CA ASP A 8 3.93 -25.57 -10.39
C ASP A 8 2.78 -24.67 -10.89
N ASP A 9 1.54 -24.95 -10.47
CA ASP A 9 0.37 -24.11 -10.74
C ASP A 9 0.32 -22.91 -9.77
N PRO A 10 0.44 -21.66 -10.26
CA PRO A 10 0.37 -20.48 -9.43
C PRO A 10 -0.98 -20.32 -8.72
N GLU A 11 -2.09 -20.71 -9.36
CA GLU A 11 -3.41 -20.56 -8.77
C GLU A 11 -3.54 -21.46 -7.54
N GLN A 12 -3.15 -22.73 -7.67
CA GLN A 12 -3.14 -23.67 -6.56
C GLN A 12 -2.22 -23.21 -5.43
N ALA A 13 -1.03 -22.70 -5.72
CA ALA A 13 -0.12 -22.17 -4.70
C ALA A 13 -0.72 -20.97 -3.96
N VAL A 14 -1.32 -20.02 -4.67
CA VAL A 14 -1.99 -18.84 -4.06
C VAL A 14 -3.17 -19.27 -3.20
N ARG A 15 -3.99 -20.23 -3.65
CA ARG A 15 -5.11 -20.77 -2.85
C ARG A 15 -4.64 -21.38 -1.53
N GLN A 16 -3.50 -22.09 -1.54
CA GLN A 16 -2.91 -22.63 -0.32
C GLN A 16 -2.45 -21.51 0.62
N ILE A 17 -1.73 -20.51 0.11
CA ILE A 17 -1.26 -19.35 0.89
C ILE A 17 -2.43 -18.63 1.55
N VAL A 18 -3.48 -18.30 0.79
CA VAL A 18 -4.66 -17.59 1.30
C VAL A 18 -5.37 -18.43 2.38
N SER A 19 -5.54 -19.74 2.16
CA SER A 19 -6.17 -20.62 3.14
C SER A 19 -5.36 -20.71 4.43
N ASP A 20 -4.04 -20.72 4.34
CA ASP A 20 -3.15 -20.80 5.50
C ASP A 20 -3.20 -19.52 6.35
N VAL A 21 -3.11 -18.36 5.69
CA VAL A 21 -3.23 -17.05 6.34
C VAL A 21 -4.61 -16.88 7.00
N GLN A 22 -5.69 -17.32 6.36
CA GLN A 22 -7.03 -17.29 6.95
C GLN A 22 -7.16 -18.13 8.22
N LYS A 23 -6.46 -19.27 8.30
CA LYS A 23 -6.56 -20.20 9.44
C LYS A 23 -5.63 -19.85 10.60
N ARG A 24 -4.41 -19.38 10.29
CA ARG A 24 -3.34 -19.19 11.28
C ARG A 24 -2.93 -17.73 11.50
N GLY A 25 -3.45 -16.80 10.70
CA GLY A 25 -3.13 -15.38 10.81
C GLY A 25 -1.62 -15.11 10.73
N ASP A 26 -1.11 -14.30 11.65
CA ASP A 26 0.28 -13.84 11.69
C ASP A 26 1.31 -14.98 11.73
N ALA A 27 0.98 -16.12 12.34
CA ALA A 27 1.87 -17.27 12.36
C ALA A 27 2.15 -17.80 10.94
N ALA A 28 1.12 -17.83 10.07
CA ALA A 28 1.32 -18.18 8.66
C ALA A 28 2.14 -17.12 7.93
N LEU A 29 1.91 -15.83 8.21
CA LEU A 29 2.69 -14.75 7.57
C LEU A 29 4.19 -14.87 7.90
N LEU A 30 4.54 -15.05 9.18
CA LEU A 30 5.93 -15.21 9.61
C LEU A 30 6.59 -16.45 8.98
N ASP A 31 5.88 -17.57 8.94
CA ASP A 31 6.36 -18.81 8.31
C ASP A 31 6.57 -18.63 6.81
N LEU A 32 5.61 -17.98 6.12
CA LEU A 32 5.67 -17.75 4.68
C LEU A 32 6.78 -16.77 4.32
N THR A 33 6.97 -15.69 5.08
CA THR A 33 8.09 -14.76 4.89
C THR A 33 9.43 -15.48 5.05
N LEU A 34 9.59 -16.35 6.05
CA LEU A 34 10.81 -17.14 6.18
C LEU A 34 11.02 -18.09 5.00
N LYS A 35 9.95 -18.73 4.51
CA LYS A 35 10.01 -19.70 3.39
C LYS A 35 10.25 -19.05 2.03
N ILE A 36 9.64 -17.90 1.78
CA ILE A 36 9.64 -17.22 0.46
C ILE A 36 10.78 -16.22 0.39
N ASP A 37 10.89 -15.34 1.39
CA ASP A 37 11.85 -14.24 1.40
C ASP A 37 13.17 -14.62 2.09
N GLY A 38 13.19 -15.74 2.82
CA GLY A 38 14.38 -16.20 3.54
C GLY A 38 14.68 -15.40 4.81
N VAL A 39 13.77 -14.52 5.23
CA VAL A 39 13.97 -13.60 6.36
C VAL A 39 13.15 -14.06 7.56
N LYS A 40 13.81 -14.22 8.71
CA LYS A 40 13.12 -14.48 9.97
C LYS A 40 12.72 -13.15 10.61
N LEU A 41 11.43 -12.86 10.60
CA LEU A 41 10.87 -11.69 11.27
C LEU A 41 10.46 -11.98 12.71
N THR A 42 10.57 -10.96 13.56
CA THR A 42 10.06 -10.96 14.94
C THR A 42 8.81 -10.08 15.08
N SER A 43 8.57 -9.18 14.12
CA SER A 43 7.42 -8.29 14.01
C SER A 43 7.06 -8.13 12.53
N LEU A 44 5.77 -8.06 12.23
CA LEU A 44 5.25 -7.74 10.90
C LEU A 44 5.20 -6.23 10.65
N GLU A 45 5.04 -5.44 11.71
CA GLU A 45 5.02 -3.98 11.63
C GLU A 45 6.44 -3.41 11.83
N ILE A 46 6.79 -2.41 11.02
CA ILE A 46 8.03 -1.65 11.13
C ILE A 46 7.90 -0.63 12.27
N ASP A 47 8.88 -0.59 13.16
CA ASP A 47 8.86 0.35 14.29
C ASP A 47 9.02 1.81 13.82
N LYS A 48 8.32 2.74 14.49
CA LYS A 48 8.36 4.17 14.15
C LYS A 48 9.77 4.77 14.23
N ARG A 49 10.64 4.26 15.11
CA ARG A 49 12.03 4.72 15.20
C ARG A 49 12.85 4.27 14.00
N GLN A 50 12.58 3.08 13.45
CA GLN A 50 13.22 2.61 12.22
C GLN A 50 12.84 3.51 11.05
N ILE A 51 11.56 3.88 10.93
CA ILE A 51 11.07 4.82 9.91
C ILE A 51 11.78 6.19 10.05
N ALA A 52 11.89 6.72 11.28
CA ALA A 52 12.56 7.98 11.54
C ALA A 52 14.08 7.92 11.28
N SER A 53 14.73 6.77 11.50
CA SER A 53 16.13 6.57 11.14
C SER A 53 16.31 6.58 9.63
N ALA A 54 15.54 5.76 8.91
CA ALA A 54 15.59 5.67 7.45
C ALA A 54 15.39 7.03 6.80
N TYR A 55 14.43 7.85 7.28
CA TYR A 55 14.21 9.20 6.78
C TYR A 55 15.44 10.12 6.91
N ARG A 56 16.24 9.94 7.97
CA ARG A 56 17.47 10.73 8.20
C ARG A 56 18.65 10.26 7.37
N GLU A 57 18.63 9.01 6.93
CA GLU A 57 19.66 8.39 6.08
C GLU A 57 19.44 8.70 4.59
N VAL A 58 18.22 9.06 4.19
CA VAL A 58 17.91 9.43 2.80
C VAL A 58 18.50 10.80 2.46
N ASP A 59 19.07 10.91 1.25
CA ASP A 59 19.58 12.14 0.69
C ASP A 59 18.52 13.28 0.70
N LYS A 60 18.95 14.48 1.07
CA LYS A 60 18.06 15.64 1.23
C LYS A 60 17.45 16.12 -0.09
N GLU A 61 18.17 16.01 -1.20
CA GLU A 61 17.68 16.34 -2.53
C GLU A 61 16.60 15.34 -2.94
N LEU A 62 16.83 14.05 -2.70
CA LEU A 62 15.81 13.02 -2.94
C LEU A 62 14.55 13.25 -2.10
N VAL A 63 14.69 13.55 -0.81
CA VAL A 63 13.56 13.91 0.05
C VAL A 63 12.81 15.12 -0.50
N SER A 64 13.52 16.14 -0.98
CA SER A 64 12.92 17.34 -1.54
C SER A 64 12.16 17.05 -2.84
N ALA A 65 12.73 16.22 -3.72
CA ALA A 65 12.08 15.78 -4.95
C ALA A 65 10.79 14.98 -4.67
N LEU A 66 10.82 14.09 -3.68
CA LEU A 66 9.64 13.32 -3.25
C LEU A 66 8.55 14.21 -2.65
N LYS A 67 8.92 15.24 -1.88
CA LYS A 67 7.96 16.24 -1.36
C LYS A 67 7.31 17.04 -2.48
N LEU A 68 8.09 17.49 -3.47
CA LEU A 68 7.56 18.19 -4.64
C LEU A 68 6.60 17.30 -5.44
N ALA A 69 6.96 16.03 -5.65
CA ALA A 69 6.08 15.06 -6.31
C ALA A 69 4.78 14.88 -5.52
N ALA A 70 4.86 14.71 -4.20
CA ALA A 70 3.70 14.56 -3.33
C ALA A 70 2.77 15.79 -3.39
N GLU A 71 3.32 17.00 -3.40
CA GLU A 71 2.55 18.24 -3.53
C GLU A 71 1.79 18.30 -4.87
N ARG A 72 2.47 17.98 -5.98
CA ARG A 72 1.85 17.99 -7.32
C ARG A 72 0.75 16.94 -7.46
N ILE A 73 1.01 15.71 -7.01
CA ILE A 73 0.01 14.63 -6.97
C ILE A 73 -1.18 15.07 -6.13
N GLY A 74 -0.92 15.66 -4.96
CA GLY A 74 -1.97 16.12 -4.06
C GLY A 74 -2.81 17.24 -4.65
N SER A 75 -2.18 18.19 -5.34
CA SER A 75 -2.85 19.32 -5.98
C SER A 75 -3.79 18.84 -7.09
N PHE A 76 -3.33 17.92 -7.93
CA PHE A 76 -4.14 17.32 -8.99
C PHE A 76 -5.36 16.56 -8.45
N HIS A 77 -5.17 15.65 -7.49
CA HIS A 77 -6.26 14.83 -6.96
C HIS A 77 -7.26 15.64 -6.12
N ASN A 78 -6.83 16.72 -5.46
CA ASN A 78 -7.75 17.65 -4.80
C ASN A 78 -8.64 18.38 -5.81
N ALA A 79 -8.09 18.84 -6.94
CA ALA A 79 -8.88 19.45 -8.01
C ALA A 79 -9.88 18.45 -8.60
N GLN A 80 -9.44 17.21 -8.86
CA GLN A 80 -10.30 16.13 -9.34
C GLN A 80 -11.46 15.85 -8.37
N LYS A 81 -11.19 15.76 -7.06
CA LYS A 81 -12.21 15.55 -6.03
C LYS A 81 -13.28 16.64 -6.03
N LYS A 82 -12.88 17.91 -6.17
CA LYS A 82 -13.81 19.04 -6.25
C LYS A 82 -14.71 18.94 -7.48
N ASN A 83 -14.13 18.66 -8.65
CA ASN A 83 -14.89 18.55 -9.90
C ASN A 83 -15.96 17.46 -9.82
N ILE A 84 -15.61 16.28 -9.31
CA ILE A 84 -16.55 15.18 -9.14
C ILE A 84 -17.72 15.60 -8.22
N TRP A 85 -17.46 16.34 -7.15
CA TRP A 85 -18.54 16.83 -6.28
C TRP A 85 -19.41 17.92 -6.92
N HIS A 86 -18.88 18.73 -7.82
CA HIS A 86 -19.65 19.74 -8.55
C HIS A 86 -20.60 19.13 -9.60
N GLU A 87 -20.20 18.06 -10.29
CA GLU A 87 -21.03 17.39 -11.32
C GLU A 87 -22.25 16.65 -10.73
N VAL A 88 -22.26 16.48 -9.42
CA VAL A 88 -23.16 15.57 -8.71
C VAL A 88 -24.38 16.27 -8.08
N THR A 89 -24.44 17.60 -8.14
CA THR A 89 -25.53 18.40 -7.57
C THR A 89 -26.56 18.80 -8.62
N GLY A 90 -27.58 17.96 -8.84
CA GLY A 90 -28.83 18.31 -9.54
C GLY A 90 -29.94 18.69 -8.56
N THR A 91 -30.95 19.45 -9.00
CA THR A 91 -32.03 19.99 -8.15
C THR A 91 -32.96 18.94 -7.55
N ASP A 92 -33.13 17.77 -8.18
CA ASP A 92 -34.05 16.70 -7.72
C ASP A 92 -33.38 15.30 -7.63
N SER A 93 -32.09 15.20 -7.98
CA SER A 93 -31.30 13.97 -7.87
C SER A 93 -29.82 14.29 -7.68
N GLY A 94 -29.13 13.44 -6.92
CA GLY A 94 -27.71 13.61 -6.63
C GLY A 94 -27.04 12.29 -6.26
N GLN A 95 -25.72 12.34 -6.15
CA GLN A 95 -24.86 11.20 -5.81
C GLN A 95 -24.15 11.48 -4.48
N LEU A 96 -24.21 10.50 -3.57
CA LEU A 96 -23.45 10.56 -2.32
C LEU A 96 -22.11 9.85 -2.52
N ILE A 97 -21.01 10.58 -2.38
CA ILE A 97 -19.65 10.02 -2.50
C ILE A 97 -19.05 9.92 -1.10
N ARG A 98 -18.65 8.70 -0.72
CA ARG A 98 -17.99 8.42 0.57
C ARG A 98 -16.68 7.66 0.31
N PRO A 99 -15.60 7.97 1.05
CA PRO A 99 -14.37 7.21 0.95
C PRO A 99 -14.56 5.79 1.51
N LEU A 100 -13.69 4.88 1.10
CA LEU A 100 -13.51 3.59 1.76
C LEU A 100 -13.05 3.82 3.21
N GLU A 101 -13.41 2.92 4.11
CA GLU A 101 -13.00 3.01 5.51
C GLU A 101 -11.50 2.74 5.67
N ARG A 102 -10.99 1.72 4.97
CA ARG A 102 -9.58 1.30 4.96
C ARG A 102 -9.12 0.86 3.58
N ILE A 103 -7.83 1.02 3.31
CA ILE A 103 -7.19 0.44 2.11
C ILE A 103 -5.87 -0.27 2.45
N GLY A 104 -5.53 -1.30 1.69
CA GLY A 104 -4.20 -1.91 1.69
C GLY A 104 -3.42 -1.47 0.45
N ILE A 105 -2.15 -1.09 0.63
CA ILE A 105 -1.25 -0.75 -0.47
C ILE A 105 -0.12 -1.77 -0.49
N TYR A 106 -0.01 -2.53 -1.57
CA TYR A 106 1.11 -3.44 -1.80
C TYR A 106 2.18 -2.77 -2.66
N VAL A 107 3.42 -2.77 -2.17
CA VAL A 107 4.58 -2.24 -2.88
C VAL A 107 5.61 -3.36 -2.98
N PRO A 108 5.98 -3.79 -4.20
CA PRO A 108 7.01 -4.81 -4.37
C PRO A 108 8.35 -4.37 -3.75
N GLY A 109 8.99 -5.28 -3.02
CA GLY A 109 10.36 -5.11 -2.54
C GLY A 109 11.43 -5.48 -3.59
N GLY A 110 12.70 -5.38 -3.21
CA GLY A 110 13.85 -5.77 -4.06
C GLY A 110 14.72 -4.58 -4.49
N THR A 111 15.48 -4.77 -5.57
CA THR A 111 16.45 -3.76 -6.08
C THR A 111 15.79 -2.52 -6.66
N ALA A 112 14.51 -2.60 -7.03
CA ALA A 112 13.77 -1.47 -7.58
C ALA A 112 12.78 -0.93 -6.54
N SER A 113 13.28 -0.06 -5.66
CA SER A 113 12.43 0.69 -4.74
C SER A 113 11.74 1.82 -5.51
N TYR A 114 10.39 1.79 -5.55
CA TYR A 114 9.59 2.80 -6.23
C TYR A 114 8.76 3.64 -5.23
N PRO A 115 9.35 4.67 -4.59
CA PRO A 115 8.61 5.62 -3.76
C PRO A 115 7.43 6.26 -4.51
N SER A 116 7.51 6.38 -5.83
CA SER A 116 6.44 6.90 -6.69
C SER A 116 5.14 6.11 -6.55
N THR A 117 5.18 4.77 -6.49
CA THR A 117 3.98 3.94 -6.31
C THR A 117 3.30 4.23 -4.98
N VAL A 118 4.08 4.42 -3.91
CA VAL A 118 3.55 4.80 -2.59
C VAL A 118 2.86 6.16 -2.70
N LEU A 119 3.51 7.16 -3.30
CA LEU A 119 2.93 8.50 -3.44
C LEU A 119 1.64 8.48 -4.26
N MET A 120 1.65 7.79 -5.41
CA MET A 120 0.52 7.72 -6.34
C MET A 120 -0.69 6.96 -5.79
N THR A 121 -0.52 6.13 -4.75
CA THR A 121 -1.62 5.35 -4.14
C THR A 121 -2.07 5.91 -2.80
N ALA A 122 -1.13 6.28 -1.93
CA ALA A 122 -1.45 6.76 -0.58
C ALA A 122 -2.03 8.18 -0.57
N ILE A 123 -1.52 9.08 -1.42
CA ILE A 123 -1.97 10.47 -1.48
C ILE A 123 -3.45 10.58 -1.92
N PRO A 124 -3.90 9.99 -3.04
CA PRO A 124 -5.30 10.07 -3.43
C PRO A 124 -6.23 9.41 -2.39
N ALA A 125 -5.81 8.32 -1.74
CA ALA A 125 -6.59 7.70 -0.68
C ALA A 125 -6.78 8.63 0.53
N ARG A 126 -5.70 9.30 0.97
CA ARG A 126 -5.77 10.29 2.04
C ARG A 126 -6.65 11.48 1.66
N ILE A 127 -6.56 11.96 0.41
CA ILE A 127 -7.41 13.04 -0.11
C ILE A 127 -8.87 12.62 -0.16
N ALA A 128 -9.18 11.39 -0.57
CA ALA A 128 -10.54 10.86 -0.56
C ALA A 128 -11.16 10.90 0.84
N GLY A 129 -10.35 10.67 1.88
CA GLY A 129 -10.75 10.68 3.29
C GLY A 129 -10.66 9.31 3.95
N VAL A 130 -9.88 8.38 3.38
CA VAL A 130 -9.59 7.09 4.00
C VAL A 130 -8.79 7.31 5.29
N LYS A 131 -9.14 6.59 6.36
CA LYS A 131 -8.57 6.81 7.71
C LYS A 131 -7.59 5.73 8.16
N GLY A 132 -7.60 4.55 7.52
CA GLY A 132 -6.74 3.43 7.88
C GLY A 132 -6.50 2.45 6.76
#